data_AF-A0A0F9KF26-F1
#
_entry.id   AF-A0A0F9KF26-F1
#
_cell.length_a   1.000
_cell.length_b   1.000
_cell.length_c   1.000
_cell.angle_alpha   90.00
_cell.angle_beta   90.00
_cell.angle_gamma   90.00
#
_symmetry.space_group_name_H-M   'P 1'
#
loop_
_entity.id
_entity.type
_entity.pdbx_description
1 polymer ?
#
loop_
_entity_poly.entity_id
_entity_poly.type
_entity_poly.pdbx_seq_one_letter_code
_entity_poly.pdbx_strand_id
1 'polypeptide(L)'
;MTIYNKTKTGGYKLTELQAEITADATIVPSCNSITASGTAIALDFAAALSAGEETQLDTVISNHTPSADVIDAAVLLTSESSGDKLAIHESSRPQIEGKFFHTYWTGSGDDMTTPAIGEGTILNVDVLSTDTEKSVDVQFHKDFGDVYLHEGYIQWENAGWGDCVCVEVYATATPLQQSTDLDYTIDASVKIRYAAGGAGTGTDGLNGDPVWVPNVAGTGWWDIVSGAASFNSSQTGAYDWYTVEVLANRFMNKIPVYGSSSNYVMLQSADTTLLPNGYLVRIRAENNSSTDWKAWMFMTLYRENTV
;
A
#
# COMPACT_ATOMS: atom_id res chain seq x y z
N MET A 1 29.74 26.99 -14.51
CA MET A 1 28.66 26.60 -13.59
C MET A 1 27.92 27.87 -13.22
N THR A 2 26.75 28.06 -13.83
CA THR A 2 25.88 29.21 -13.60
C THR A 2 24.60 28.68 -13.01
N ILE A 3 24.26 29.13 -11.79
CA ILE A 3 23.04 28.70 -11.10
C ILE A 3 21.94 29.70 -11.41
N TYR A 4 20.86 29.22 -12.03
CA TYR A 4 19.66 29.99 -12.29
C TYR A 4 18.59 29.66 -11.24
N ASN A 5 18.14 30.66 -10.48
CA ASN A 5 17.14 30.48 -9.42
C ASN A 5 15.80 31.04 -9.86
N LYS A 6 14.75 30.22 -9.79
CA LYS A 6 13.37 30.65 -10.07
C LYS A 6 12.40 30.15 -9.03
N THR A 7 11.28 30.86 -8.92
CA THR A 7 10.17 30.50 -8.05
C THR A 7 8.98 30.15 -8.93
N LYS A 8 8.40 28.97 -8.73
CA LYS A 8 7.14 28.56 -9.36
C LYS A 8 6.16 28.13 -8.27
N THR A 9 4.90 28.53 -8.42
CA THR A 9 3.81 28.11 -7.53
C THR A 9 3.13 26.89 -8.15
N GLY A 10 3.10 25.77 -7.43
CA GLY A 10 2.57 24.47 -7.90
C GLY A 10 3.59 23.34 -7.78
N GLY A 11 3.12 22.08 -7.81
CA GLY A 11 4.01 20.91 -7.84
C GLY A 11 4.82 20.83 -9.13
N TYR A 12 5.99 20.20 -9.07
CA TYR A 12 6.83 19.92 -10.23
C TYR A 12 7.40 18.50 -10.11
N LYS A 13 7.54 17.81 -11.24
CA LYS A 13 8.25 16.52 -11.32
C LYS A 13 9.59 16.79 -11.99
N LEU A 14 10.66 16.84 -11.18
CA LEU A 14 11.96 17.36 -11.62
C LEU A 14 12.55 16.64 -12.84
N THR A 15 12.29 15.34 -12.95
CA THR A 15 12.72 14.51 -14.08
C THR A 15 12.02 14.90 -15.38
N GLU A 16 10.72 15.21 -15.32
CA GLU A 16 9.94 15.67 -16.48
C GLU A 16 10.35 17.08 -16.89
N LEU A 17 10.48 17.99 -15.92
CA LEU A 17 10.96 19.35 -16.18
C LEU A 17 12.38 19.34 -16.79
N GLN A 18 13.27 18.47 -16.31
CA GLN A 18 14.61 18.33 -16.89
C GLN A 18 14.55 17.78 -18.32
N ALA A 19 13.65 16.82 -18.59
CA ALA A 19 13.45 16.29 -19.94
C ALA A 19 12.89 17.36 -20.90
N GLU A 20 11.93 18.17 -20.47
CA GLU A 20 11.37 19.29 -21.24
C GLU A 20 12.44 20.34 -21.58
N ILE A 21 13.24 20.75 -20.59
CA ILE A 21 14.34 21.70 -20.80
C ILE A 21 15.40 21.11 -21.74
N THR A 22 15.70 19.82 -21.61
CA THR A 22 16.69 19.14 -22.48
C THR A 22 16.17 18.95 -23.91
N ALA A 23 14.86 18.81 -24.08
CA ALA A 23 14.22 18.67 -25.40
C ALA A 23 14.09 20.01 -26.14
N ASP A 24 14.13 21.14 -25.43
CA ASP A 24 14.08 22.47 -26.04
C ASP A 24 15.43 22.83 -26.68
N ALA A 25 15.53 22.62 -27.99
CA ALA A 25 16.72 22.91 -28.78
C ALA A 25 17.14 24.39 -28.80
N THR A 26 16.29 25.29 -28.30
CA THR A 26 16.57 26.73 -28.22
C THR A 26 17.24 27.14 -26.91
N ILE A 27 17.41 26.23 -25.95
CA ILE A 27 18.14 26.45 -24.69
C ILE A 27 19.52 25.80 -24.80
N VAL A 28 20.57 26.61 -25.01
CA VAL A 28 21.97 26.14 -25.07
C VAL A 28 22.81 26.94 -24.07
N PRO A 29 23.52 26.32 -23.12
CA PRO A 29 23.87 24.90 -23.04
C PRO A 29 22.81 24.03 -22.36
N SER A 30 23.02 22.70 -22.39
CA SER A 30 22.17 21.73 -21.69
C SER A 30 22.17 21.95 -20.17
N CYS A 31 21.02 21.76 -19.54
CA CYS A 31 20.89 21.75 -18.08
C CYS A 31 21.55 20.49 -17.50
N ASN A 32 22.56 20.66 -16.64
CA ASN A 32 23.31 19.57 -16.01
C ASN A 32 22.49 18.90 -14.91
N SER A 33 21.82 19.71 -14.09
CA SER A 33 21.06 19.24 -12.94
C SER A 33 20.00 20.26 -12.53
N ILE A 34 18.89 19.75 -12.00
CA ILE A 34 17.84 20.56 -11.37
C ILE A 34 17.69 20.10 -9.92
N THR A 35 17.71 21.05 -8.99
CA THR A 35 17.38 20.81 -7.58
C THR A 35 16.26 21.73 -7.16
N ALA A 36 15.54 21.35 -6.10
CA ALA A 36 14.44 22.15 -5.62
C ALA A 36 14.32 22.15 -4.10
N SER A 37 13.80 23.27 -3.57
CA SER A 37 13.57 23.49 -2.15
C SER A 37 12.30 24.33 -1.98
N GLY A 38 11.18 23.67 -1.66
CA GLY A 38 9.87 24.33 -1.55
C GLY A 38 9.37 24.81 -2.92
N THR A 39 9.11 26.10 -3.09
CA THR A 39 8.71 26.68 -4.39
C THR A 39 9.88 27.15 -5.24
N ALA A 40 11.11 27.05 -4.73
CA ALA A 40 12.33 27.46 -5.42
C ALA A 40 12.96 26.29 -6.17
N ILE A 41 13.30 26.52 -7.44
CA ILE A 41 14.09 25.61 -8.28
C ILE A 41 15.43 26.27 -8.62
N ALA A 42 16.49 25.47 -8.54
CA ALA A 42 17.84 25.85 -8.93
C ALA A 42 18.28 24.98 -10.10
N LEU A 43 18.62 25.61 -11.22
CA LEU A 43 19.07 24.94 -12.43
C LEU A 43 20.55 25.21 -12.65
N ASP A 44 21.34 24.16 -12.84
CA ASP A 44 22.76 24.28 -13.19
C ASP A 44 22.97 24.11 -14.69
N PHE A 45 23.68 25.07 -15.27
CA PHE A 45 24.08 25.07 -16.67
C PHE A 45 25.60 25.11 -16.81
N ALA A 46 26.11 24.41 -17.84
CA ALA A 46 27.55 24.36 -18.13
C ALA A 46 28.16 25.74 -18.43
N ALA A 47 27.35 26.67 -18.95
CA ALA A 47 27.68 28.07 -19.24
C ALA A 47 26.47 28.97 -18.95
N ALA A 48 26.67 30.28 -18.94
CA ALA A 48 25.59 31.24 -18.77
C ALA A 48 24.66 31.24 -20.00
N LEU A 49 23.36 31.38 -19.75
CA LEU A 49 22.34 31.56 -20.77
C LEU A 49 22.34 33.01 -21.29
N SER A 50 21.99 33.20 -22.56
CA SER A 50 21.65 34.50 -23.11
C SER A 50 20.26 34.94 -22.62
N ALA A 51 19.96 36.24 -22.74
CA ALA A 51 18.64 36.77 -22.34
C ALA A 51 17.45 36.12 -23.10
N GLY A 52 17.67 35.69 -24.36
CA GLY A 52 16.66 34.97 -25.13
C GLY A 52 16.43 33.56 -24.59
N GLU A 53 17.50 32.86 -24.23
CA GLU A 53 17.44 31.53 -23.61
C GLU A 53 16.83 31.56 -22.21
N GLU A 54 17.10 32.60 -21.41
CA GLU A 54 16.42 32.80 -20.12
C GLU A 54 14.92 33.01 -20.28
N THR A 55 14.50 33.80 -21.29
CA THR A 55 13.07 34.03 -21.57
C THR A 55 12.37 32.73 -22.01
N GLN A 56 13.06 31.92 -22.80
CA GLN A 56 12.54 30.63 -23.21
C GLN A 56 12.47 29.65 -22.03
N LEU A 57 13.52 29.58 -21.21
CA LEU A 57 13.55 28.76 -20.00
C LEU A 57 12.38 29.13 -19.06
N ASP A 58 12.09 30.41 -18.90
CA ASP A 58 10.95 30.90 -18.12
C ASP A 58 9.61 30.42 -18.69
N THR A 59 9.50 30.36 -20.02
CA THR A 59 8.32 29.87 -20.72
C THR A 59 8.12 28.37 -20.48
N VAL A 60 9.18 27.56 -20.62
CA VAL A 60 9.16 26.12 -20.34
C VAL A 60 8.76 25.86 -18.88
N ILE A 61 9.43 26.52 -17.93
CA ILE A 61 9.13 26.38 -16.50
C ILE A 61 7.67 26.76 -16.21
N SER A 62 7.17 27.86 -16.78
CA SER A 62 5.80 28.34 -16.52
C SER A 62 4.74 27.40 -17.10
N ASN A 63 5.00 26.81 -18.27
CA ASN A 63 4.06 25.92 -18.96
C ASN A 63 4.13 24.46 -18.48
N HIS A 64 5.21 24.06 -17.80
CA HIS A 64 5.37 22.71 -17.29
C HIS A 64 4.15 22.32 -16.44
N THR A 65 3.46 21.27 -16.86
CA THR A 65 2.33 20.68 -16.12
C THR A 65 2.75 19.25 -15.80
N PRO A 66 3.10 18.92 -14.54
CA PRO A 66 3.58 17.59 -14.20
C PRO A 66 2.50 16.56 -14.56
N SER A 67 2.92 15.40 -15.07
CA SER A 67 2.00 14.31 -15.33
C SER A 67 1.31 13.88 -14.04
N ALA A 68 0.03 13.46 -14.14
CA ALA A 68 -0.76 12.98 -13.01
C ALA A 68 -0.25 11.62 -12.47
N ASP A 69 0.75 11.02 -13.10
CA ASP A 69 1.24 9.69 -12.78
C ASP A 69 2.25 9.75 -11.63
N VAL A 70 1.70 9.35 -10.48
CA VAL A 70 2.35 9.00 -9.22
C VAL A 70 3.21 10.14 -8.66
N ILE A 71 2.57 10.98 -7.87
CA ILE A 71 3.23 11.66 -6.76
C ILE A 71 3.88 10.53 -5.93
N ASP A 72 5.20 10.36 -6.08
CA ASP A 72 6.02 9.80 -5.00
C ASP A 72 5.54 10.52 -3.75
N ALA A 73 5.05 9.76 -2.76
CA ALA A 73 4.62 10.27 -1.48
C ALA A 73 5.80 10.98 -0.81
N ALA A 74 6.07 12.22 -1.22
CA ALA A 74 6.96 13.12 -0.55
C ALA A 74 6.26 13.41 0.77
N VAL A 75 6.81 12.83 1.83
CA VAL A 75 6.46 13.13 3.22
C VAL A 75 6.67 14.63 3.44
N LEU A 76 5.66 15.43 3.09
CA LEU A 76 5.56 16.83 3.40
C LEU A 76 4.77 16.92 4.69
N LEU A 77 5.50 16.82 5.80
CA LEU A 77 4.99 17.13 7.13
C LEU A 77 4.59 18.62 7.20
N THR A 78 3.35 18.92 6.85
CA THR A 78 2.70 20.14 7.30
C THR A 78 1.43 19.76 8.05
N SER A 79 1.48 19.87 9.38
CA SER A 79 0.31 19.70 10.24
C SER A 79 -0.60 20.92 10.08
N GLU A 80 -1.87 20.71 9.75
CA GLU A 80 -2.90 21.77 9.72
C GLU A 80 -3.39 22.20 11.11
N SER A 81 -2.58 22.05 12.16
CA SER A 81 -2.91 22.57 13.48
C SER A 81 -2.03 23.77 13.80
N SER A 82 -2.66 24.93 13.91
CA SER A 82 -2.16 26.18 14.46
C SER A 82 -1.07 26.01 15.52
N GLY A 83 0.13 26.53 15.22
CA GLY A 83 1.23 26.72 16.17
C GLY A 83 2.21 25.56 16.21
N ASP A 84 3.50 25.90 16.09
CA ASP A 84 4.64 25.01 16.24
C ASP A 84 4.46 24.06 17.43
N LYS A 85 4.11 22.81 17.14
CA LYS A 85 4.27 21.71 18.09
C LYS A 85 5.49 20.93 17.67
N LEU A 86 6.45 20.86 18.58
CA LEU A 86 7.58 19.95 18.57
C LEU A 86 7.17 18.61 17.96
N ALA A 87 7.82 18.22 16.86
CA ALA A 87 7.67 16.91 16.24
C ALA A 87 8.19 15.85 17.22
N ILE A 88 7.29 15.31 18.02
CA ILE A 88 7.53 14.13 18.86
C ILE A 88 6.73 12.99 18.21
N HIS A 89 7.39 12.31 17.28
CA HIS A 89 7.20 10.91 16.89
C HIS A 89 5.76 10.33 16.95
N GLU A 90 4.93 10.58 15.93
CA GLU A 90 3.69 9.84 15.67
C GLU A 90 3.58 9.69 14.14
N SER A 91 3.32 8.48 13.62
CA SER A 91 3.35 8.28 12.17
C SER A 91 2.38 9.24 11.47
N SER A 92 2.79 9.77 10.32
CA SER A 92 1.90 10.64 9.55
C SER A 92 0.74 9.81 9.02
N ARG A 93 -0.48 10.13 9.49
CA ARG A 93 -1.73 9.77 8.83
C ARG A 93 -1.56 9.88 7.31
N PRO A 94 -2.06 8.93 6.50
CA PRO A 94 -1.96 9.01 5.05
C PRO A 94 -2.48 10.35 4.53
N GLN A 95 -1.68 11.02 3.70
CA GLN A 95 -2.04 12.25 3.01
C GLN A 95 -2.11 11.96 1.51
N ILE A 96 -3.32 11.74 1.01
CA ILE A 96 -3.58 11.46 -0.40
C ILE A 96 -4.52 12.55 -0.90
N GLU A 97 -4.16 13.17 -2.03
CA GLU A 97 -4.96 14.24 -2.62
C GLU A 97 -6.40 13.78 -2.87
N GLY A 98 -7.36 14.58 -2.41
CA GLY A 98 -8.79 14.29 -2.54
C GLY A 98 -9.36 13.27 -1.56
N LYS A 99 -8.55 12.66 -0.68
CA LYS A 99 -9.01 11.69 0.33
C LYS A 99 -8.86 12.21 1.76
N PHE A 100 -9.81 11.84 2.62
CA PHE A 100 -9.79 12.18 4.04
C PHE A 100 -9.85 10.92 4.90
N PHE A 101 -8.87 10.77 5.80
CA PHE A 101 -8.75 9.61 6.67
C PHE A 101 -9.00 9.96 8.14
N HIS A 102 -9.75 9.10 8.83
CA HIS A 102 -9.95 9.19 10.28
C HIS A 102 -9.28 8.02 10.99
N THR A 103 -8.83 8.29 12.22
CA THR A 103 -8.29 7.26 13.10
C THR A 103 -9.44 6.48 13.73
N TYR A 104 -9.40 5.15 13.62
CA TYR A 104 -10.32 4.24 14.29
C TYR A 104 -9.54 3.24 15.14
N TRP A 105 -10.12 2.87 16.28
CA TRP A 105 -9.69 1.69 17.04
C TRP A 105 -10.70 0.60 16.79
N THR A 106 -10.23 -0.57 16.35
CA THR A 106 -11.11 -1.71 16.08
C THR A 106 -10.61 -3.00 16.71
N GLY A 107 -11.52 -3.71 17.36
CA GLY A 107 -11.32 -5.09 17.83
C GLY A 107 -11.92 -6.13 16.88
N SER A 108 -12.44 -5.72 15.72
CA SER A 108 -13.13 -6.58 14.75
C SER A 108 -12.91 -6.09 13.31
N GLY A 109 -13.16 -6.98 12.35
CA GLY A 109 -13.34 -6.59 10.96
C GLY A 109 -14.74 -6.04 10.68
N ASP A 110 -15.03 -5.83 9.41
CA ASP A 110 -16.38 -5.52 8.94
C ASP A 110 -17.15 -6.81 8.63
N ASP A 111 -18.49 -6.74 8.62
CA ASP A 111 -19.32 -7.82 8.09
C ASP A 111 -19.27 -7.79 6.55
N MET A 112 -18.72 -8.85 5.97
CA MET A 112 -18.57 -9.01 4.52
C MET A 112 -19.84 -9.54 3.83
N THR A 113 -20.81 -10.04 4.60
CA THR A 113 -22.11 -10.55 4.10
C THR A 113 -23.18 -9.46 4.15
N THR A 114 -23.26 -8.75 5.27
CA THR A 114 -24.14 -7.59 5.45
C THR A 114 -23.26 -6.37 5.67
N PRO A 115 -22.85 -5.62 4.62
CA PRO A 115 -21.84 -4.59 4.72
C PRO A 115 -22.07 -3.64 5.90
N ALA A 116 -21.27 -3.83 6.95
CA ALA A 116 -21.38 -3.08 8.20
C ALA A 116 -20.01 -2.96 8.87
N ILE A 117 -19.66 -1.73 9.27
CA ILE A 117 -18.37 -1.42 9.87
C ILE A 117 -18.28 -2.00 11.28
N GLY A 118 -17.23 -2.78 11.56
CA GLY A 118 -16.93 -3.29 12.91
C GLY A 118 -17.82 -4.43 13.41
N GLU A 119 -18.74 -4.95 12.60
CA GLU A 119 -19.66 -6.04 12.95
C GLU A 119 -19.15 -7.42 12.49
N GLY A 120 -17.90 -7.49 12.01
CA GLY A 120 -17.27 -8.71 11.52
C GLY A 120 -16.61 -9.55 12.62
N THR A 121 -15.72 -10.45 12.19
CA THR A 121 -14.95 -11.32 13.08
C THR A 121 -14.16 -10.53 14.11
N ILE A 122 -14.20 -10.95 15.37
CA ILE A 122 -13.45 -10.34 16.47
C ILE A 122 -11.99 -10.83 16.43
N LEU A 123 -11.06 -9.90 16.67
CA LEU A 123 -9.62 -10.12 16.78
C LEU A 123 -9.25 -10.80 18.11
N ASN A 124 -9.62 -12.08 18.27
CA ASN A 124 -9.21 -12.90 19.40
C ASN A 124 -8.86 -14.33 18.98
N VAL A 125 -8.06 -14.99 19.81
CA VAL A 125 -7.71 -16.39 19.67
C VAL A 125 -7.78 -17.08 21.02
N ASP A 126 -8.34 -18.29 21.02
CA ASP A 126 -8.41 -19.18 22.18
C ASP A 126 -7.66 -20.46 21.82
N VAL A 127 -6.43 -20.59 22.28
CA VAL A 127 -5.50 -21.64 21.87
C VAL A 127 -5.54 -22.76 22.89
N LEU A 128 -5.83 -23.98 22.44
CA LEU A 128 -5.77 -25.17 23.29
C LEU A 128 -4.36 -25.76 23.28
N SER A 129 -4.00 -26.47 24.34
CA SER A 129 -2.74 -27.20 24.50
C SER A 129 -2.47 -28.23 23.39
N THR A 130 -3.52 -28.67 22.70
CA THR A 130 -3.44 -29.56 21.52
C THR A 130 -3.22 -28.82 20.21
N ASP A 131 -3.51 -27.52 20.17
CA ASP A 131 -3.31 -26.69 18.98
C ASP A 131 -1.82 -26.38 18.90
N THR A 132 -1.19 -26.61 17.75
CA THR A 132 0.17 -26.10 17.47
C THR A 132 0.11 -24.63 17.03
N GLU A 133 -1.00 -24.24 16.43
CA GLU A 133 -1.25 -22.90 15.92
C GLU A 133 -2.76 -22.66 15.86
N LYS A 134 -3.17 -21.39 16.05
CA LYS A 134 -4.52 -20.93 15.76
C LYS A 134 -4.49 -19.58 15.08
N SER A 135 -5.41 -19.34 14.16
CA SER A 135 -5.53 -18.06 13.47
C SER A 135 -6.96 -17.52 13.47
N VAL A 136 -7.07 -16.20 13.37
CA VAL A 136 -8.32 -15.49 13.11
C VAL A 136 -8.09 -14.46 12.02
N ASP A 137 -9.05 -14.37 11.10
CA ASP A 137 -8.99 -13.47 9.96
C ASP A 137 -10.05 -12.39 10.10
N VAL A 138 -9.64 -11.16 9.79
CA VAL A 138 -10.54 -10.02 9.65
C VAL A 138 -10.37 -9.36 8.29
N GLN A 139 -11.47 -8.86 7.77
CA GLN A 139 -11.53 -8.16 6.50
C GLN A 139 -12.18 -6.80 6.70
N PHE A 140 -11.88 -5.89 5.79
CA PHE A 140 -12.50 -4.58 5.75
C PHE A 140 -13.17 -4.41 4.39
N HIS A 141 -14.41 -3.94 4.41
CA HIS A 141 -15.24 -3.87 3.22
C HIS A 141 -14.78 -2.71 2.33
N LYS A 142 -14.51 -3.00 1.05
CA LYS A 142 -13.99 -2.02 0.08
C LYS A 142 -14.92 -0.82 -0.15
N ASP A 143 -16.22 -1.03 -0.02
CA ASP A 143 -17.23 0.02 -0.24
C ASP A 143 -17.18 1.13 0.83
N PHE A 144 -16.47 0.90 1.93
CA PHE A 144 -16.24 1.88 2.99
C PHE A 144 -14.84 2.52 2.90
N GLY A 145 -14.25 2.53 1.70
CA GLY A 145 -13.02 3.23 1.38
C GLY A 145 -11.73 2.52 1.79
N ASP A 146 -10.60 3.19 1.53
CA ASP A 146 -9.27 2.63 1.81
C ASP A 146 -9.01 2.49 3.32
N VAL A 147 -8.27 1.44 3.69
CA VAL A 147 -7.85 1.15 5.07
C VAL A 147 -6.33 1.06 5.15
N TYR A 148 -5.75 1.74 6.15
CA TYR A 148 -4.34 1.67 6.48
C TYR A 148 -4.17 1.16 7.90
N LEU A 149 -3.36 0.12 8.07
CA LEU A 149 -2.96 -0.40 9.38
C LEU A 149 -1.89 0.51 9.98
N HIS A 150 -2.01 0.84 11.26
CA HIS A 150 -1.05 1.72 11.93
C HIS A 150 -0.41 1.09 13.18
N GLU A 151 -1.21 0.65 14.15
CA GLU A 151 -0.69 0.13 15.43
C GLU A 151 -1.54 -1.04 15.91
N GLY A 152 -0.94 -1.88 16.76
CA GLY A 152 -1.63 -2.98 17.43
C GLY A 152 -1.56 -2.85 18.94
N TYR A 153 -2.55 -3.39 19.63
CA TYR A 153 -2.57 -3.54 21.08
C TYR A 153 -2.96 -4.97 21.38
N ILE A 154 -2.16 -5.67 22.16
CA ILE A 154 -2.40 -7.08 22.48
C ILE A 154 -2.45 -7.31 23.99
N GLN A 155 -3.40 -8.13 24.42
CA GLN A 155 -3.46 -8.69 25.76
C GLN A 155 -3.50 -10.21 25.65
N TRP A 156 -2.88 -10.92 26.60
CA TRP A 156 -2.90 -12.38 26.62
C TRP A 156 -3.00 -12.94 28.03
N GLU A 157 -3.46 -14.18 28.12
CA GLU A 157 -3.59 -14.93 29.37
C GLU A 157 -3.02 -16.34 29.23
N ASN A 158 -2.20 -16.73 30.21
CA ASN A 158 -1.64 -18.06 30.42
C ASN A 158 -0.73 -18.62 29.31
N ALA A 159 -0.10 -17.75 28.51
CA ALA A 159 0.88 -18.18 27.52
C ALA A 159 2.08 -18.87 28.19
N GLY A 160 2.54 -19.98 27.61
CA GLY A 160 3.72 -20.69 28.06
C GLY A 160 5.01 -20.18 27.42
N TRP A 161 6.13 -20.78 27.81
CA TRP A 161 7.43 -20.37 27.29
C TRP A 161 7.57 -20.70 25.80
N GLY A 162 7.89 -19.69 24.99
CA GLY A 162 8.13 -19.83 23.56
C GLY A 162 6.90 -19.57 22.69
N ASP A 163 5.73 -19.33 23.27
CA ASP A 163 4.55 -18.94 22.51
C ASP A 163 4.73 -17.56 21.90
N CYS A 164 4.11 -17.34 20.74
CA CYS A 164 4.20 -16.05 20.06
C CYS A 164 2.97 -15.73 19.23
N VAL A 165 2.80 -14.44 18.94
CA VAL A 165 1.73 -13.93 18.08
C VAL A 165 2.33 -13.19 16.88
N CYS A 166 1.76 -13.45 15.71
CA CYS A 166 2.04 -12.72 14.48
C CYS A 166 0.78 -11.99 14.02
N VAL A 167 0.98 -10.86 13.33
CA VAL A 167 -0.06 -10.18 12.57
C VAL A 167 0.41 -10.12 11.14
N GLU A 168 -0.33 -10.78 10.27
CA GLU A 168 0.03 -11.04 8.89
C GLU A 168 -1.04 -10.47 7.97
N VAL A 169 -0.62 -9.95 6.83
CA VAL A 169 -1.50 -9.41 5.80
C VAL A 169 -1.46 -10.36 4.63
N TYR A 170 -2.61 -10.95 4.29
CA TYR A 170 -2.75 -11.88 3.18
C TYR A 170 -3.60 -11.24 2.08
N ALA A 171 -3.15 -11.38 0.83
CA ALA A 171 -4.05 -11.28 -0.31
C ALA A 171 -4.94 -12.52 -0.31
N THR A 172 -6.26 -12.35 -0.45
CA THR A 172 -7.17 -13.49 -0.58
C THR A 172 -7.02 -14.12 -1.97
N ALA A 173 -7.50 -15.35 -2.12
CA ALA A 173 -7.58 -15.99 -3.43
C ALA A 173 -8.49 -15.17 -4.35
N THR A 174 -8.05 -14.95 -5.59
CA THR A 174 -8.90 -14.34 -6.62
C THR A 174 -10.13 -15.24 -6.84
N PRO A 175 -11.36 -14.70 -6.72
CA PRO A 175 -12.56 -15.49 -6.88
C PRO A 175 -12.74 -15.91 -8.33
N LEU A 176 -12.89 -17.22 -8.56
CA LEU A 176 -13.07 -17.82 -9.88
C LEU A 176 -14.43 -18.54 -9.98
N GLN A 177 -14.87 -18.76 -11.22
CA GLN A 177 -16.00 -19.59 -11.58
C GLN A 177 -15.69 -20.43 -12.83
N GLN A 178 -16.51 -21.44 -13.11
CA GLN A 178 -16.31 -22.37 -14.22
C GLN A 178 -17.54 -22.46 -15.16
N SER A 179 -18.40 -21.43 -15.14
CA SER A 179 -19.65 -21.43 -15.93
C SER A 179 -19.72 -20.39 -17.05
N THR A 180 -19.15 -19.19 -16.87
CA THR A 180 -19.14 -18.12 -17.88
C THR A 180 -17.76 -17.49 -18.00
N ASP A 181 -17.51 -16.84 -19.14
CA ASP A 181 -16.32 -16.01 -19.39
C ASP A 181 -15.01 -16.75 -19.08
N LEU A 182 -14.92 -17.99 -19.57
CA LEU A 182 -13.81 -18.92 -19.35
C LEU A 182 -12.57 -18.49 -20.14
N ASP A 183 -11.99 -17.38 -19.74
CA ASP A 183 -10.87 -16.71 -20.41
C ASP A 183 -9.52 -17.07 -19.79
N TYR A 184 -9.52 -17.72 -18.63
CA TYR A 184 -8.33 -17.94 -17.81
C TYR A 184 -7.99 -19.41 -17.63
N THR A 185 -6.72 -19.66 -17.32
CA THR A 185 -6.18 -20.96 -16.95
C THR A 185 -5.32 -20.82 -15.70
N ILE A 186 -5.28 -21.89 -14.90
CA ILE A 186 -4.48 -21.95 -13.67
C ILE A 186 -3.20 -22.74 -13.97
N ASP A 187 -2.04 -22.15 -13.68
CA ASP A 187 -0.77 -22.85 -13.85
C ASP A 187 -0.41 -23.75 -12.65
N ALA A 188 0.66 -24.53 -12.79
CA ALA A 188 1.14 -25.42 -11.74
C ALA A 188 1.62 -24.69 -10.46
N SER A 189 1.89 -23.39 -10.56
CA SER A 189 2.22 -22.51 -9.44
C SER A 189 1.02 -21.73 -8.91
N VAL A 190 -0.20 -22.20 -9.20
CA VAL A 190 -1.48 -21.61 -8.76
C VAL A 190 -1.71 -20.16 -9.20
N LYS A 191 -0.96 -19.69 -10.20
CA LYS A 191 -1.17 -18.37 -10.81
C LYS A 191 -2.24 -18.45 -11.88
N ILE A 192 -3.04 -17.40 -11.96
CA ILE A 192 -4.08 -17.23 -12.97
C ILE A 192 -3.48 -16.51 -14.17
N ARG A 193 -3.63 -17.10 -15.36
CA ARG A 193 -3.13 -16.58 -16.63
C ARG A 193 -4.25 -16.48 -17.66
N TYR A 194 -4.09 -15.56 -18.61
CA TYR A 194 -4.97 -15.56 -19.78
C TYR A 194 -4.76 -16.83 -20.62
N ALA A 195 -5.85 -17.42 -21.09
CA ALA A 195 -5.80 -18.65 -21.89
C ALA A 195 -5.10 -18.39 -23.23
N ALA A 196 -4.17 -19.27 -23.60
CA ALA A 196 -3.35 -19.09 -24.80
C ALA A 196 -4.16 -19.09 -26.11
N GLY A 197 -5.35 -19.71 -26.12
CA GLY A 197 -6.26 -19.72 -27.27
C GLY A 197 -7.11 -18.46 -27.41
N GLY A 198 -7.03 -17.51 -26.47
CA GLY A 198 -7.86 -16.31 -26.42
C GLY A 198 -9.12 -16.47 -25.55
N ALA A 199 -9.99 -15.47 -25.61
CA ALA A 199 -11.25 -15.45 -24.87
C ALA A 199 -12.10 -16.70 -25.13
N GLY A 200 -12.68 -17.27 -24.08
CA GLY A 200 -13.53 -18.45 -24.10
C GLY A 200 -12.80 -19.78 -24.30
N THR A 201 -11.47 -19.78 -24.31
CA THR A 201 -10.65 -21.01 -24.49
C THR A 201 -10.03 -21.53 -23.19
N GLY A 202 -10.24 -20.81 -22.08
CA GLY A 202 -9.81 -21.19 -20.75
C GLY A 202 -10.75 -22.17 -20.08
N THR A 203 -10.45 -22.46 -18.82
CA THR A 203 -11.24 -23.34 -17.94
C THR A 203 -11.95 -22.57 -16.83
N ASP A 204 -11.53 -21.33 -16.59
CA ASP A 204 -11.97 -20.52 -15.46
C ASP A 204 -12.27 -19.09 -15.92
N GLY A 205 -13.31 -18.50 -15.33
CA GLY A 205 -13.68 -17.09 -15.43
C GLY A 205 -13.55 -16.39 -14.08
N LEU A 206 -13.47 -15.06 -14.05
CA LEU A 206 -13.51 -14.31 -12.79
C LEU A 206 -14.93 -14.32 -12.20
N ASN A 207 -15.02 -14.40 -10.87
CA ASN A 207 -16.27 -14.29 -10.11
C ASN A 207 -16.22 -13.07 -9.18
N GLY A 208 -16.05 -11.89 -9.77
CA GLY A 208 -15.84 -10.63 -9.07
C GLY A 208 -14.51 -9.97 -9.45
N ASP A 209 -14.08 -9.01 -8.64
CA ASP A 209 -12.82 -8.30 -8.88
C ASP A 209 -11.62 -9.22 -8.58
N PRO A 210 -10.57 -9.18 -9.41
CA PRO A 210 -9.35 -9.91 -9.12
C PRO A 210 -8.60 -9.30 -7.93
N VAL A 211 -7.91 -10.15 -7.18
CA VAL A 211 -7.04 -9.70 -6.08
C VAL A 211 -5.64 -9.47 -6.63
N TRP A 212 -5.21 -8.22 -6.60
CA TRP A 212 -3.94 -7.78 -7.15
C TRP A 212 -2.80 -8.03 -6.17
N VAL A 213 -1.90 -8.96 -6.48
CA VAL A 213 -0.70 -9.22 -5.68
C VAL A 213 0.53 -8.61 -6.36
N PRO A 214 1.21 -7.63 -5.74
CA PRO A 214 2.41 -7.03 -6.31
C PRO A 214 3.50 -8.07 -6.59
N ASN A 215 4.03 -8.07 -7.82
CA ASN A 215 5.17 -8.87 -8.21
C ASN A 215 6.44 -7.99 -8.19
N VAL A 216 7.10 -7.97 -7.03
CA VAL A 216 8.33 -7.18 -6.83
C VAL A 216 9.52 -7.64 -7.69
N ALA A 217 9.44 -8.84 -8.25
CA ALA A 217 10.47 -9.36 -9.16
C ALA A 217 10.34 -8.79 -10.58
N GLY A 218 9.26 -8.06 -10.89
CA GLY A 218 8.99 -7.55 -12.23
C GLY A 218 8.73 -8.66 -13.25
N THR A 219 8.20 -9.80 -12.79
CA THR A 219 7.90 -10.99 -13.61
C THR A 219 6.42 -11.33 -13.63
N GLY A 220 5.57 -10.35 -13.30
CA GLY A 220 4.14 -10.54 -13.22
C GLY A 220 3.50 -10.73 -14.60
N TRP A 221 2.30 -11.31 -14.59
CA TRP A 221 1.50 -11.51 -15.80
C TRP A 221 0.49 -10.39 -16.04
N TRP A 222 0.30 -9.48 -15.10
CA TRP A 222 -0.77 -8.50 -15.14
C TRP A 222 -0.27 -7.09 -14.84
N ASP A 223 -0.84 -6.14 -15.56
CA ASP A 223 -0.71 -4.71 -15.32
C ASP A 223 -2.10 -4.09 -15.10
N ILE A 224 -2.11 -2.94 -14.42
CA ILE A 224 -3.30 -2.10 -14.32
C ILE A 224 -3.13 -0.96 -15.33
N VAL A 225 -3.92 -0.97 -16.40
CA VAL A 225 -3.89 0.06 -17.44
C VAL A 225 -5.24 0.76 -17.45
N SER A 226 -5.24 2.06 -17.16
CA SER A 226 -6.46 2.88 -17.06
C SER A 226 -7.51 2.29 -16.09
N GLY A 227 -7.04 1.72 -14.98
CA GLY A 227 -7.90 1.11 -13.95
C GLY A 227 -8.45 -0.28 -14.30
N ALA A 228 -8.10 -0.85 -15.45
CA ALA A 228 -8.53 -2.17 -15.87
C ALA A 228 -7.36 -3.16 -15.92
N ALA A 229 -7.68 -4.44 -15.80
CA ALA A 229 -6.70 -5.50 -15.94
C ALA A 229 -6.19 -5.60 -17.38
N SER A 230 -4.87 -5.64 -17.54
CA SER A 230 -4.21 -5.85 -18.82
C SER A 230 -3.24 -7.03 -18.74
N PHE A 231 -3.38 -8.00 -19.64
CA PHE A 231 -2.51 -9.16 -19.69
C PHE A 231 -1.15 -8.80 -20.29
N ASN A 232 -0.07 -9.06 -19.55
CA ASN A 232 1.30 -8.86 -19.98
C ASN A 232 1.94 -10.20 -20.38
N SER A 233 1.83 -10.53 -21.67
CA SER A 233 2.40 -11.76 -22.23
C SER A 233 3.93 -11.80 -22.22
N SER A 234 4.59 -10.66 -22.00
CA SER A 234 6.05 -10.56 -21.93
C SER A 234 6.60 -10.89 -20.53
N GLN A 235 5.73 -11.20 -19.56
CA GLN A 235 6.10 -11.46 -18.16
C GLN A 235 6.91 -10.33 -17.55
N THR A 236 6.51 -9.10 -17.81
CA THR A 236 7.09 -7.91 -17.17
C THR A 236 6.04 -7.11 -16.41
N GLY A 237 4.91 -7.75 -16.09
CA GLY A 237 3.80 -7.11 -15.40
C GLY A 237 4.14 -6.82 -13.94
N ALA A 238 3.48 -5.80 -13.40
CA ALA A 238 3.65 -5.40 -12.01
C ALA A 238 2.92 -6.31 -11.01
N TYR A 239 2.01 -7.16 -11.46
CA TYR A 239 1.14 -7.95 -10.59
C TYR A 239 0.94 -9.40 -11.05
N ASP A 240 0.56 -10.23 -10.09
CA ASP A 240 0.05 -11.58 -10.30
C ASP A 240 -1.30 -11.75 -9.61
N TRP A 241 -2.08 -12.73 -10.08
CA TRP A 241 -3.30 -13.20 -9.43
C TRP A 241 -3.13 -14.68 -9.06
N TYR A 242 -3.69 -15.08 -7.93
CA TYR A 242 -3.50 -16.42 -7.36
C TYR A 242 -4.84 -17.05 -7.00
N THR A 243 -4.93 -18.37 -7.11
CA THR A 243 -6.11 -19.15 -6.66
C THR A 243 -6.03 -19.54 -5.17
N VAL A 244 -4.99 -19.08 -4.49
CA VAL A 244 -4.73 -19.32 -3.07
C VAL A 244 -4.41 -17.99 -2.39
N GLU A 245 -4.50 -17.97 -1.06
CA GLU A 245 -4.03 -16.83 -0.28
C GLU A 245 -2.51 -16.68 -0.41
N VAL A 246 -2.04 -15.43 -0.49
CA VAL A 246 -0.62 -15.11 -0.55
C VAL A 246 -0.26 -14.17 0.59
N LEU A 247 0.72 -14.56 1.40
CA LEU A 247 1.28 -13.68 2.43
C LEU A 247 1.96 -12.48 1.75
N ALA A 248 1.37 -11.31 1.90
CA ALA A 248 1.88 -10.09 1.30
C ALA A 248 2.85 -9.35 2.23
N ASN A 249 2.51 -9.29 3.53
CA ASN A 249 3.35 -8.62 4.53
C ASN A 249 3.18 -9.27 5.91
N ARG A 250 4.22 -9.22 6.74
CA ARG A 250 4.12 -9.49 8.18
C ARG A 250 4.21 -8.18 8.93
N PHE A 251 3.06 -7.66 9.33
CA PHE A 251 2.95 -6.43 10.11
C PHE A 251 3.57 -6.60 11.51
N MET A 252 3.38 -7.76 12.14
CA MET A 252 4.07 -8.16 13.36
C MET A 252 4.61 -9.58 13.20
N ASN A 253 5.90 -9.75 13.49
CA ASN A 253 6.59 -11.01 13.26
C ASN A 253 7.04 -11.64 14.59
N LYS A 254 6.36 -12.72 14.99
CA LYS A 254 6.69 -13.57 16.16
C LYS A 254 6.94 -12.77 17.44
N ILE A 255 5.96 -12.01 17.89
CA ILE A 255 6.02 -11.31 19.17
C ILE A 255 5.90 -12.33 20.30
N PRO A 256 6.93 -12.51 21.14
CA PRO A 256 6.90 -13.50 22.21
C PRO A 256 5.90 -13.10 23.29
N VAL A 257 5.13 -14.06 23.76
CA VAL A 257 4.19 -13.91 24.88
C VAL A 257 4.52 -14.96 25.94
N TYR A 258 4.35 -14.58 27.21
CA TYR A 258 4.60 -15.46 28.35
C TYR A 258 3.78 -15.01 29.55
N GLY A 259 3.28 -15.97 30.32
CA GLY A 259 2.38 -15.74 31.45
C GLY A 259 1.10 -15.03 31.00
N SER A 260 0.67 -14.06 31.79
CA SER A 260 -0.48 -13.22 31.47
C SER A 260 -0.07 -11.75 31.51
N SER A 261 -0.57 -10.95 30.56
CA SER A 261 -0.40 -9.51 30.61
C SER A 261 -1.53 -8.88 31.43
N SER A 262 -1.18 -7.94 32.32
CA SER A 262 -2.17 -7.24 33.16
C SER A 262 -2.90 -6.12 32.42
N ASN A 263 -2.34 -5.66 31.31
CA ASN A 263 -2.90 -4.62 30.45
C ASN A 263 -2.60 -4.97 28.99
N TYR A 264 -3.20 -4.20 28.08
CA TYR A 264 -2.81 -4.19 26.68
C TYR A 264 -1.38 -3.67 26.54
N VAL A 265 -0.56 -4.43 25.82
CA VAL A 265 0.77 -4.05 25.40
C VAL A 265 0.65 -3.41 24.02
N MET A 266 1.11 -2.17 23.91
CA MET A 266 1.15 -1.42 22.66
C MET A 266 2.28 -1.93 21.77
N LEU A 267 1.97 -2.12 20.49
CA LEU A 267 2.85 -2.58 19.45
C LEU A 267 2.94 -1.44 18.43
N GLN A 268 3.89 -0.54 18.71
CA GLN A 268 4.05 0.70 17.97
C GLN A 268 4.79 0.46 16.66
N SER A 269 4.29 1.08 15.59
CA SER A 269 4.96 1.20 14.30
C SER A 269 5.13 2.68 13.95
N ALA A 270 6.28 3.05 13.42
CA ALA A 270 6.49 4.37 12.82
C ALA A 270 5.85 4.49 11.44
N ASP A 271 5.49 3.36 10.83
CA ASP A 271 4.97 3.27 9.47
C ASP A 271 3.49 2.84 9.48
N THR A 272 2.75 3.35 8.51
CA THR A 272 1.43 2.83 8.16
C THR A 272 1.55 1.93 6.94
N THR A 273 0.65 0.94 6.85
CA THR A 273 0.61 0.02 5.71
C THR A 273 -0.80 0.04 5.12
N LEU A 274 -0.92 0.34 3.83
CA LEU A 274 -2.16 0.14 3.09
C LEU A 274 -2.57 -1.32 3.18
N LEU A 275 -3.84 -1.56 3.48
CA LEU A 275 -4.50 -2.85 3.31
C LEU A 275 -5.32 -2.77 2.01
N PRO A 276 -4.81 -3.30 0.88
CA PRO A 276 -5.51 -3.20 -0.39
C PRO A 276 -6.84 -3.97 -0.39
N ASN A 277 -7.72 -3.63 -1.33
CA ASN A 277 -8.96 -4.39 -1.53
C ASN A 277 -8.68 -5.85 -1.87
N GLY A 278 -9.45 -6.77 -1.26
CA GLY A 278 -9.23 -8.20 -1.39
C GLY A 278 -8.11 -8.74 -0.49
N TYR A 279 -7.67 -7.97 0.51
CA TYR A 279 -6.72 -8.43 1.50
C TYR A 279 -7.42 -8.62 2.86
N LEU A 280 -6.84 -9.49 3.68
CA LEU A 280 -7.24 -9.73 5.06
C LEU A 280 -6.08 -9.53 6.02
N VAL A 281 -6.41 -9.26 7.27
CA VAL A 281 -5.46 -9.30 8.40
C VAL A 281 -5.70 -10.60 9.15
N ARG A 282 -4.64 -11.39 9.30
CA ARG A 282 -4.60 -12.65 10.04
C ARG A 282 -3.79 -12.46 11.32
N ILE A 283 -4.42 -12.69 12.47
CA ILE A 283 -3.66 -12.96 13.70
C ILE A 283 -3.32 -14.44 13.70
N ARG A 284 -2.06 -14.79 13.94
CA ARG A 284 -1.61 -16.17 14.05
C ARG A 284 -0.89 -16.35 15.39
N ALA A 285 -1.43 -17.22 16.24
CA ALA A 285 -0.87 -17.57 17.53
C ALA A 285 -0.20 -18.95 17.44
N GLU A 286 1.10 -19.00 17.71
CA GLU A 286 1.90 -20.24 17.74
C GLU A 286 2.00 -20.74 19.18
N ASN A 287 1.63 -22.01 19.42
CA ASN A 287 1.63 -22.65 20.74
C ASN A 287 2.81 -23.62 20.87
N ASN A 288 4.00 -23.07 21.07
CA ASN A 288 5.22 -23.85 21.21
C ASN A 288 5.33 -24.52 22.59
N SER A 289 4.53 -24.06 23.56
CA SER A 289 4.53 -24.54 24.94
C SER A 289 3.50 -25.63 25.23
N SER A 290 2.56 -25.88 24.30
CA SER A 290 1.41 -26.76 24.51
C SER A 290 0.58 -26.37 25.74
N THR A 291 0.35 -25.07 25.92
CA THR A 291 -0.49 -24.53 27.00
C THR A 291 -1.86 -24.12 26.46
N ASP A 292 -2.87 -24.11 27.34
CA ASP A 292 -4.15 -23.46 27.04
C ASP A 292 -3.98 -21.95 27.33
N TRP A 293 -4.07 -21.11 26.30
CA TRP A 293 -3.86 -19.66 26.44
C TRP A 293 -4.71 -18.86 25.47
N LYS A 294 -4.91 -17.57 25.78
CA LYS A 294 -5.77 -16.69 24.97
C LYS A 294 -5.04 -15.41 24.64
N ALA A 295 -5.41 -14.82 23.51
CA ALA A 295 -5.01 -13.45 23.20
C ALA A 295 -6.16 -12.66 22.57
N TRP A 296 -6.23 -11.39 22.92
CA TRP A 296 -7.13 -10.40 22.36
C TRP A 296 -6.31 -9.28 21.77
N MET A 297 -6.74 -8.78 20.63
CA MET A 297 -6.07 -7.69 19.95
C MET A 297 -7.08 -6.64 19.51
N PHE A 298 -6.66 -5.39 19.52
CA PHE A 298 -7.31 -4.35 18.75
C PHE A 298 -6.25 -3.54 18.00
N MET A 299 -6.63 -2.94 16.89
CA MET A 299 -5.73 -2.20 16.04
C MET A 299 -6.19 -0.76 15.89
N THR A 300 -5.22 0.16 15.83
CA THR A 300 -5.43 1.49 15.31
C THR A 300 -5.29 1.42 13.78
N LEU A 301 -6.29 1.92 13.07
CA LEU A 301 -6.29 2.04 11.62
C LEU A 301 -6.67 3.45 11.19
N TYR A 302 -6.24 3.84 9.98
CA TYR A 302 -6.76 5.00 9.28
C TYR A 302 -7.72 4.54 8.18
N ARG A 303 -8.94 5.04 8.19
CA ARG A 303 -9.97 4.68 7.20
C ARG A 303 -10.49 5.91 6.47
N GLU A 304 -10.65 5.78 5.17
CA GLU A 304 -11.25 6.81 4.32
C GLU A 304 -12.73 7.01 4.68
N ASN A 305 -13.18 8.25 4.79
CA ASN A 305 -14.58 8.54 5.04
C ASN A 305 -15.37 8.46 3.72
N THR A 306 -16.15 7.40 3.53
CA THR A 306 -17.17 7.36 2.47
C THR A 306 -18.48 7.92 3.02
N VAL A 307 -18.71 9.23 2.80
CA VAL A 307 -20.03 9.86 3.06
C VAL A 307 -20.98 9.51 1.93
#